data_AF-A0A2G7LWS1-F1
#
_entry.id   AF-A0A2G7LWS1-F1
#
_cell.length_a   1.000
_cell.length_b   1.000
_cell.length_c   1.000
_cell.angle_alpha   90.00
_cell.angle_beta   90.00
_cell.angle_gamma   90.00
#
_symmetry.space_group_name_H-M   'P 1'
#
loop_
_entity.id
_entity.type
_entity.pdbx_description
1 polymer ?
#
loop_
_entity_poly.entity_id
_entity_poly.type
_entity_poly.pdbx_seq_one_letter_code
_entity_poly.pdbx_strand_id
1 'polypeptide(L)'
;MRKKRMLIGIFTLVGLLLLSELFLWSSGRVGLFNTTNRIISGAPNIEVQGKRLSYQGTIFSSPSDLDEYASSDTGEALYKAKGTPPNPPWIYVKKDSNTFFRYKTPQLPWRM
;
A
#
# COMPACT_ATOMS: atom_id res chain seq x y z
N MET A 1 -34.30 18.01 17.19
CA MET A 1 -34.35 16.99 16.11
C MET A 1 -33.20 17.08 15.10
N ARG A 2 -32.76 18.28 14.69
CA ARG A 2 -31.69 18.48 13.68
C ARG A 2 -30.33 17.86 14.07
N LYS A 3 -29.88 18.03 15.33
CA LYS A 3 -28.64 17.44 15.86
C LYS A 3 -28.65 15.90 15.86
N LYS A 4 -29.77 15.27 16.23
CA LYS A 4 -29.94 13.80 16.20
C LYS A 4 -29.86 13.24 14.78
N ARG A 5 -30.51 13.91 13.80
CA ARG A 5 -30.45 13.53 12.39
C ARG A 5 -29.03 13.65 11.80
N MET A 6 -28.30 14.70 12.19
CA MET A 6 -26.90 14.89 11.79
C MET A 6 -25.99 13.80 12.35
N LEU A 7 -26.15 13.43 13.63
CA LEU A 7 -25.40 12.32 14.23
C LEU A 7 -25.66 11.00 13.50
N ILE A 8 -26.93 10.68 13.20
CA ILE A 8 -27.28 9.47 12.43
C ILE A 8 -26.58 9.49 11.08
N GLY A 9 -26.62 10.62 10.36
CA GLY A 9 -25.92 10.77 9.08
C GLY A 9 -24.42 10.53 9.18
N ILE A 10 -23.75 11.07 10.20
CA ILE A 10 -22.32 10.85 10.45
C ILE A 10 -22.04 9.37 10.71
N PHE A 11 -22.82 8.72 11.58
CA PHE A 11 -22.65 7.29 11.87
C PHE A 11 -22.87 6.42 10.63
N THR A 12 -23.88 6.73 9.81
CA THR A 12 -24.11 6.01 8.54
C THR A 12 -22.93 6.18 7.59
N LEU A 13 -22.38 7.40 7.46
CA LEU A 13 -21.24 7.67 6.59
C LEU A 13 -19.99 6.91 7.04
N VAL A 14 -19.69 6.94 8.35
CA VAL A 14 -18.56 6.21 8.95
C VAL A 14 -18.75 4.71 8.77
N GLY A 15 -19.96 4.19 9.00
CA GLY A 15 -20.27 2.77 8.82
C GLY A 15 -20.05 2.31 7.37
N LEU A 16 -20.52 3.08 6.38
CA LEU A 16 -20.30 2.79 4.96
C LEU A 16 -18.81 2.79 4.61
N LEU A 17 -18.04 3.74 5.13
CA LEU A 17 -16.61 3.82 4.88
C LEU A 17 -15.88 2.59 5.46
N LEU A 18 -16.20 2.17 6.68
CA LEU A 18 -15.62 0.98 7.30
C LEU A 18 -16.01 -0.31 6.55
N LEU A 19 -17.26 -0.42 6.10
CA LEU A 19 -17.71 -1.56 5.28
C LEU A 19 -16.97 -1.62 3.94
N SER A 20 -16.75 -0.47 3.30
CA SER A 20 -15.98 -0.42 2.06
C SER A 20 -14.53 -0.86 2.27
N GLU A 21 -13.91 -0.47 3.38
CA GLU A 21 -12.56 -0.88 3.73
C GLU A 21 -12.49 -2.40 3.99
N LEU A 22 -13.45 -2.94 4.73
CA LEU A 22 -13.55 -4.38 4.99
C LEU A 22 -13.73 -5.18 3.70
N PHE A 23 -14.55 -4.68 2.76
CA PHE A 23 -14.76 -5.33 1.47
C PHE A 23 -13.49 -5.31 0.60
N LEU A 24 -12.76 -4.19 0.58
CA LEU A 24 -11.48 -4.12 -0.14
C LEU A 24 -10.43 -5.03 0.50
N TRP A 25 -10.34 -5.04 1.82
CA TRP A 25 -9.43 -5.90 2.56
C TRP A 25 -9.71 -7.39 2.33
N SER A 26 -10.98 -7.80 2.39
CA SER A 26 -11.36 -9.20 2.12
C SER A 26 -11.02 -9.59 0.68
N SER A 27 -11.29 -8.73 -0.31
CA SER A 27 -10.94 -9.02 -1.72
C SER A 27 -9.43 -9.00 -2.04
N GLY A 28 -8.56 -8.76 -1.04
CA GLY A 28 -7.11 -8.66 -1.26
C GLY A 28 -6.73 -7.42 -2.07
N ARG A 29 -7.61 -6.42 -2.10
CA ARG A 29 -7.38 -5.13 -2.75
C ARG A 29 -6.87 -4.13 -1.71
N VAL A 30 -6.14 -3.14 -2.20
CA VAL A 30 -5.63 -2.06 -1.36
C VAL A 30 -6.79 -1.13 -0.98
N GLY A 31 -7.01 -0.97 0.32
CA GLY A 31 -8.07 -0.14 0.89
C GLY A 31 -7.93 1.37 0.63
N LEU A 32 -8.97 2.11 1.01
CA LEU A 32 -9.03 3.56 0.88
C LEU A 32 -8.02 4.24 1.82
N PHE A 33 -7.89 3.77 3.07
CA PHE A 33 -6.91 4.35 4.01
C PHE A 33 -5.48 4.24 3.50
N ASN A 34 -5.13 3.08 2.94
CA ASN A 34 -3.81 2.88 2.35
C ASN A 34 -3.58 3.78 1.13
N THR A 35 -4.60 3.90 0.27
CA THR A 35 -4.57 4.77 -0.90
C THR A 35 -4.34 6.23 -0.48
N THR A 36 -5.05 6.70 0.53
CA THR A 36 -4.91 8.06 1.07
C THR A 36 -3.52 8.28 1.67
N ASN A 37 -3.02 7.35 2.50
CA ASN A 37 -1.68 7.45 3.09
C ASN A 37 -0.58 7.49 2.02
N ARG A 38 -0.74 6.71 0.95
CA ARG A 38 0.17 6.71 -0.21
C ARG A 38 0.19 8.08 -0.89
N ILE A 39 -0.99 8.64 -1.18
CA ILE A 39 -1.13 9.95 -1.83
C ILE A 39 -0.51 11.06 -0.96
N ILE A 40 -0.82 11.08 0.34
CA ILE A 40 -0.27 12.08 1.28
C ILE A 40 1.27 11.97 1.35
N SER A 41 1.81 10.76 1.25
CA SER A 41 3.26 10.53 1.26
C SER A 41 3.95 10.86 -0.07
N GLY A 42 3.20 11.23 -1.12
CA GLY A 42 3.73 11.42 -2.47
C GLY A 42 4.24 10.13 -3.12
N ALA A 43 3.77 8.98 -2.65
CA ALA A 43 4.26 7.68 -3.10
C ALA A 43 3.55 7.23 -4.39
N PRO A 44 4.28 6.71 -5.40
CA PRO A 44 3.72 6.34 -6.70
C PRO A 44 2.70 5.18 -6.59
N ASN A 45 1.83 5.02 -7.60
CA ASN A 45 0.96 3.85 -7.66
C ASN A 45 1.73 2.71 -8.29
N ILE A 46 1.97 1.62 -7.55
CA ILE A 46 2.78 0.50 -8.03
C ILE A 46 1.88 -0.72 -8.23
N GLU A 47 1.94 -1.26 -9.43
CA GLU A 47 1.22 -2.46 -9.84
C GLU A 47 2.22 -3.48 -10.37
N VAL A 48 2.06 -4.74 -9.95
CA VAL A 48 2.88 -5.86 -10.38
C VAL A 48 1.95 -7.02 -10.71
N GLN A 49 2.01 -7.53 -11.93
CA GLN A 49 1.15 -8.62 -12.42
C GLN A 49 -0.36 -8.31 -12.24
N GLY A 50 -0.75 -7.07 -12.52
CA GLY A 50 -2.14 -6.58 -12.37
C GLY A 50 -2.60 -6.43 -10.92
N LYS A 51 -1.70 -6.56 -9.93
CA LYS A 51 -2.00 -6.35 -8.51
C LYS A 51 -1.36 -5.09 -8.01
N ARG A 52 -2.20 -4.19 -7.48
CA ARG A 52 -1.75 -2.99 -6.79
C ARG A 52 -1.09 -3.33 -5.46
N LEU A 53 0.11 -2.81 -5.25
CA LEU A 53 0.85 -2.99 -4.00
C LEU A 53 0.33 -2.06 -2.90
N SER A 54 0.36 -2.54 -1.66
CA SER A 54 -0.02 -1.78 -0.47
C SER A 54 1.16 -0.97 0.03
N TYR A 55 0.98 0.34 0.22
CA TYR A 55 2.00 1.23 0.77
C TYR A 55 2.21 1.00 2.27
N GLN A 56 3.46 0.91 2.71
CA GLN A 56 3.84 0.53 4.09
C GLN A 56 4.76 1.56 4.76
N GLY A 57 4.76 2.78 4.23
CA GLY A 57 5.57 3.87 4.74
C GLY A 57 6.83 4.14 3.92
N THR A 58 7.60 5.09 4.40
CA THR A 58 8.89 5.48 3.83
C THR A 58 9.99 5.03 4.78
N ILE A 59 11.09 4.50 4.24
CA ILE A 59 12.24 4.05 5.01
C ILE A 59 13.52 4.70 4.51
N PHE A 60 14.51 4.76 5.39
CA PHE A 60 15.88 5.11 5.03
C PHE A 60 16.70 3.83 4.85
N SER A 61 17.41 3.70 3.74
CA SER A 61 18.29 2.56 3.44
C SER A 61 19.37 3.01 2.47
N SER A 62 20.56 2.42 2.55
CA SER A 62 21.58 2.68 1.55
C SER A 62 21.23 1.95 0.24
N PRO A 63 21.46 2.55 -0.94
CA PRO A 63 21.35 1.84 -2.21
C PRO A 63 22.18 0.56 -2.27
N SER A 64 23.26 0.47 -1.48
CA SER A 64 24.09 -0.73 -1.36
C SER A 64 23.40 -1.91 -0.68
N ASP A 65 22.32 -1.67 0.07
CA ASP A 65 21.63 -2.69 0.86
C ASP A 65 20.47 -3.33 0.08
N LEU A 66 20.16 -2.76 -1.08
CA LEU A 66 19.05 -3.14 -1.93
C LEU A 66 19.57 -3.65 -3.27
N ASP A 67 18.94 -4.71 -3.77
CA ASP A 67 19.14 -5.19 -5.14
C ASP A 67 17.92 -4.84 -5.97
N GLU A 68 18.15 -4.56 -7.26
CA GLU A 68 17.05 -4.49 -8.22
C GLU A 68 16.36 -5.86 -8.31
N TYR A 69 15.03 -5.83 -8.25
CA TYR A 69 14.20 -7.01 -8.15
C TYR A 69 13.40 -7.24 -9.42
N ALA A 70 12.65 -6.23 -9.85
CA ALA A 70 11.73 -6.30 -10.98
C ALA A 70 11.38 -4.90 -11.46
N SER A 71 10.64 -4.80 -12.56
CA SER A 71 9.96 -3.58 -12.96
C SER A 71 8.47 -3.70 -12.66
N SER A 72 7.83 -2.59 -12.29
CA SER A 72 6.38 -2.53 -12.19
C SER A 72 5.73 -2.62 -13.58
N ASP A 73 4.42 -2.86 -13.59
CA ASP A 73 3.61 -2.84 -14.83
C ASP A 73 3.62 -1.44 -15.50
N THR A 74 3.98 -0.40 -14.75
CA THR A 74 4.15 0.99 -15.24
C THR A 74 5.60 1.36 -15.56
N GLY A 75 6.55 0.42 -15.44
CA GLY A 75 7.97 0.63 -15.75
C GLY A 75 8.83 1.19 -14.61
N GLU A 76 8.30 1.28 -13.39
CA GLU A 76 9.08 1.72 -12.21
C GLU A 76 10.04 0.63 -11.75
N ALA A 77 11.28 0.99 -11.44
CA ALA A 77 12.25 0.05 -10.88
C ALA A 77 11.90 -0.31 -9.44
N LEU A 78 11.76 -1.62 -9.19
CA LEU A 78 11.46 -2.18 -7.89
C LEU A 78 12.70 -2.82 -7.30
N TYR A 79 12.93 -2.58 -6.02
CA TYR A 79 14.08 -3.10 -5.29
C TYR A 79 13.63 -4.04 -4.17
N LYS A 80 14.53 -4.94 -3.76
CA LYS A 80 14.37 -5.81 -2.59
C LYS A 80 15.60 -5.70 -1.71
N ALA A 81 15.48 -6.05 -0.44
CA ALA A 81 16.65 -6.11 0.43
C ALA A 81 17.58 -7.27 0.03
N LYS A 82 18.89 -7.07 0.13
CA LYS A 82 19.88 -8.12 -0.10
C LYS A 82 19.65 -9.34 0.79
N GLY A 83 19.88 -10.53 0.24
CA GLY A 83 19.68 -11.80 0.95
C GLY A 83 18.20 -12.19 1.18
N THR A 84 17.24 -11.46 0.61
CA THR A 84 15.83 -11.88 0.64
C THR A 84 15.49 -12.89 -0.46
N PRO A 85 14.53 -13.80 -0.21
CA PRO A 85 14.09 -14.79 -1.19
C PRO A 85 13.54 -14.15 -2.47
N PRO A 86 13.39 -14.92 -3.56
CA PRO A 86 12.88 -14.42 -4.84
C PRO A 86 11.51 -13.74 -4.75
N ASN A 87 10.67 -14.14 -3.79
CA ASN A 87 9.43 -13.42 -3.46
C ASN A 87 9.67 -12.61 -2.18
N PRO A 88 10.10 -11.35 -2.28
CA PRO A 88 10.53 -10.59 -1.12
C PRO A 88 9.32 -10.20 -0.25
N PRO A 89 9.49 -10.17 1.09
CA PRO A 89 8.42 -9.73 1.99
C PRO A 89 8.07 -8.25 1.80
N TRP A 90 9.04 -7.46 1.34
CA TRP A 90 8.94 -6.02 1.13
C TRP A 90 9.52 -5.65 -0.22
N ILE A 91 8.82 -4.76 -0.92
CA ILE A 91 9.22 -4.20 -2.20
C ILE A 91 9.52 -2.72 -1.97
N TYR A 92 10.64 -2.23 -2.49
CA TYR A 92 11.08 -0.87 -2.30
C TYR A 92 11.06 -0.11 -3.63
N VAL A 93 10.66 1.16 -3.58
CA VAL A 93 10.73 2.07 -4.73
C VAL A 93 11.52 3.28 -4.32
N LYS A 94 12.47 3.67 -5.17
CA LYS A 94 13.35 4.80 -4.89
C LYS A 94 12.54 6.10 -4.82
N LYS A 95 12.76 6.88 -3.77
CA LYS A 95 12.24 8.24 -3.66
C LYS A 95 13.37 9.24 -3.90
N ASP A 96 14.42 9.13 -3.08
CA ASP A 96 15.60 10.00 -3.08
C ASP A 96 16.88 9.15 -3.02
N SER A 97 18.04 9.74 -2.72
CA SER A 97 19.33 9.04 -2.65
C SER A 97 19.32 7.86 -1.67
N ASN A 98 18.87 8.09 -0.44
CA ASN A 98 18.87 7.08 0.64
C ASN A 98 17.46 6.83 1.21
N THR A 99 16.42 7.27 0.49
CA THR A 99 15.04 7.17 0.96
C THR A 99 14.22 6.36 -0.03
N PHE A 100 13.45 5.40 0.48
CA PHE A 100 12.68 4.45 -0.31
C PHE A 100 11.25 4.35 0.21
N PHE A 101 10.29 4.30 -0.69
CA PHE A 101 8.93 3.90 -0.37
C PHE A 101 8.87 2.38 -0.21
N ARG A 102 8.28 1.92 0.89
CA ARG A 102 8.12 0.49 1.16
C ARG A 102 6.71 0.05 0.79
N TYR A 103 6.63 -1.09 0.14
CA TYR A 103 5.39 -1.72 -0.32
C TYR A 103 5.34 -3.19 0.11
N LYS A 104 4.12 -3.71 0.14
CA LYS A 104 3.83 -5.14 0.35
C LYS A 104 2.76 -5.60 -0.63
N THR A 105 2.91 -6.80 -1.16
CA THR A 105 1.85 -7.44 -1.94
C THR A 105 0.64 -7.72 -1.02
N PRO A 106 -0.56 -7.20 -1.33
CA PRO A 106 -1.73 -7.49 -0.52
C PRO A 106 -2.02 -9.00 -0.55
N GLN A 107 -2.21 -9.58 0.63
CA GLN A 107 -2.54 -10.98 0.80
C GLN A 107 -3.99 -11.09 1.25
N LEU A 108 -4.67 -12.13 0.76
CA LEU A 108 -6.01 -12.47 1.24
C LEU A 108 -5.87 -12.93 2.70
N PRO A 109 -6.70 -12.41 3.62
CA PRO A 109 -6.57 -12.75 5.04
C PRO A 109 -6.76 -14.23 5.37
N TRP A 110 -7.41 -15.00 4.48
CA TRP A 110 -7.59 -16.45 4.61
C TRP A 110 -6.56 -17.30 3.85
N ARG A 111 -5.59 -16.68 3.17
CA ARG A 111 -4.44 -17.37 2.54
C ARG A 111 -3.13 -17.05 3.27
N MET A 112 -3.23 -16.65 4.54
CA MET A 112 -2.09 -16.43 5.44
C MET A 112 -1.59 -17.76 6.00
#